data_AF-A0A0F9D1B8-F1
#
_entry.id   AF-A0A0F9D1B8-F1
#
_cell.length_a   1.000
_cell.length_b   1.000
_cell.length_c   1.000
_cell.angle_alpha   90.00
_cell.angle_beta   90.00
_cell.angle_gamma   90.00
#
_symmetry.space_group_name_H-M   'P 1'
#
loop_
_entity.id
_entity.type
_entity.pdbx_description
1 polymer ?
#
loop_
_entity_poly.entity_id
_entity_poly.type
_entity_poly.pdbx_seq_one_letter_code
_entity_poly.pdbx_strand_id
1 'polypeptide(L)'
;NKKFGPRLIWVESNNAQSWAVQELIETTDCPVKGKATGGNKYDLDDGIPALAMEFENNKWIIPYGDPNTRKLVDIFIEELASYPIGSTSDILMATWFATCAAKEYERGIKKVKKTKEVLSKIVSGGSNKLNVYQMVQQGMLK
;
A
#
# COMPACT_ATOMS: atom_id res chain seq x y z
N ASN A 1 -11.44 -12.11 6.77
CA ASN A 1 -11.00 -10.86 6.09
C ASN A 1 -12.10 -9.99 5.46
N LYS A 2 -13.31 -10.50 5.11
CA LYS A 2 -14.38 -9.68 4.51
C LYS A 2 -14.88 -8.49 5.37
N LYS A 3 -14.66 -8.53 6.68
CA LYS A 3 -15.14 -7.52 7.65
C LYS A 3 -14.59 -6.11 7.40
N PHE A 4 -13.37 -5.98 6.85
CA PHE A 4 -12.71 -4.68 6.68
C PHE A 4 -12.59 -4.22 5.22
N GLY A 5 -12.98 -5.06 4.25
CA GLY A 5 -12.87 -4.74 2.82
C GLY A 5 -11.48 -4.25 2.38
N PRO A 6 -10.37 -4.96 2.71
CA PRO A 6 -9.03 -4.49 2.41
C PRO A 6 -8.82 -4.41 0.89
N ARG A 7 -8.24 -3.30 0.42
CA ARG A 7 -7.96 -3.08 -1.01
C ARG A 7 -6.59 -3.61 -1.44
N LEU A 8 -5.67 -3.76 -0.48
CA LEU A 8 -4.33 -4.28 -0.67
C LEU A 8 -3.84 -4.83 0.67
N ILE A 9 -3.29 -6.04 0.67
CA ILE A 9 -2.64 -6.66 1.82
C ILE A 9 -1.20 -6.94 1.41
N TRP A 10 -0.26 -6.39 2.17
CA TRP A 10 1.15 -6.69 2.00
C TRP A 10 1.57 -7.77 2.98
N VAL A 11 2.36 -8.72 2.47
CA VAL A 11 2.95 -9.79 3.26
C VAL A 11 4.44 -9.81 2.97
N GLU A 12 5.24 -9.94 4.01
CA GLU A 12 6.67 -10.12 3.88
C GLU A 12 6.96 -11.42 3.11
N SER A 13 7.77 -11.30 2.06
CA SER A 13 8.24 -12.42 1.26
C SER A 13 9.75 -12.50 1.41
N ASN A 14 10.22 -13.10 2.50
CA ASN A 14 11.57 -13.67 2.53
C ASN A 14 11.54 -15.05 1.84
N ASN A 15 12.69 -15.57 1.40
CA ASN A 15 12.79 -16.81 0.62
C ASN A 15 12.08 -18.03 1.26
N ALA A 16 11.74 -18.00 2.55
CA ALA A 16 11.04 -19.06 3.26
C ALA A 16 9.52 -18.85 3.38
N GLN A 17 8.98 -17.65 3.13
CA GLN A 17 7.56 -17.29 3.35
C GLN A 17 6.77 -17.07 2.04
N SER A 18 7.39 -17.28 0.88
CA SER A 18 6.73 -17.17 -0.43
C SER A 18 5.59 -18.17 -0.62
N TRP A 19 5.66 -19.35 0.02
CA TRP A 19 4.58 -20.35 -0.01
C TRP A 19 3.27 -19.83 0.60
N ALA A 20 3.35 -19.09 1.70
CA ALA A 20 2.16 -18.56 2.37
C ALA A 20 1.46 -17.49 1.52
N VAL A 21 2.24 -16.68 0.80
CA VAL A 21 1.70 -15.72 -0.18
C VAL A 21 1.01 -16.45 -1.33
N GLN A 22 1.65 -17.49 -1.85
CA GLN A 22 1.10 -18.27 -2.95
C GLN A 22 -0.19 -19.00 -2.55
N GLU A 23 -0.20 -19.66 -1.39
CA GLU A 23 -1.40 -20.31 -0.85
C GLU A 23 -2.54 -19.30 -0.63
N LEU A 24 -2.25 -18.11 -0.10
CA LEU A 24 -3.27 -17.07 0.10
C LEU A 24 -3.87 -16.57 -1.23
N ILE A 25 -3.06 -16.46 -2.28
CA ILE A 25 -3.53 -16.08 -3.62
C ILE A 25 -4.37 -17.20 -4.24
N GLU A 26 -3.98 -18.45 -4.05
CA GLU A 26 -4.67 -19.62 -4.63
C GLU A 26 -5.98 -19.96 -3.90
N THR A 27 -6.02 -19.74 -2.59
CA THR A 27 -7.16 -20.16 -1.75
C THR A 27 -8.14 -19.02 -1.44
N THR A 28 -7.76 -17.76 -1.64
CA THR A 28 -8.60 -16.61 -1.26
C THR A 28 -8.63 -15.49 -2.30
N ASP A 29 -9.77 -14.80 -2.41
CA ASP A 29 -9.91 -13.58 -3.21
C ASP A 29 -9.26 -12.34 -2.56
N CYS A 30 -8.36 -12.52 -1.59
CA CYS A 30 -7.73 -11.41 -0.92
C CYS A 30 -6.68 -10.76 -1.84
N PRO A 31 -6.64 -9.41 -1.94
CA PRO A 31 -5.66 -8.72 -2.78
C PRO A 31 -4.27 -8.72 -2.10
N VAL A 32 -3.61 -9.87 -2.09
CA VAL A 32 -2.32 -10.10 -1.43
C VAL A 32 -1.17 -9.81 -2.39
N LYS A 33 -0.14 -9.11 -1.90
CA LYS A 33 1.10 -8.84 -2.63
C LYS A 33 2.31 -9.17 -1.74
N GLY A 34 3.17 -10.07 -2.22
CA GLY A 34 4.44 -10.37 -1.58
C GLY A 34 5.46 -9.26 -1.83
N LYS A 35 6.15 -8.80 -0.78
CA LYS A 35 7.24 -7.81 -0.90
C LYS A 35 8.49 -8.29 -0.16
N ALA A 36 9.62 -8.31 -0.85
CA ALA A 36 10.93 -8.53 -0.24
C ALA A 36 11.35 -7.26 0.51
N THR A 37 11.72 -7.41 1.78
CA THR A 37 12.05 -6.34 2.74
C THR A 37 13.52 -5.95 2.78
N GLY A 38 14.37 -6.61 1.99
CA GLY A 38 15.82 -6.39 2.00
C GLY A 38 16.18 -4.94 1.67
N GLY A 39 16.69 -4.19 2.65
CA GLY A 39 17.24 -2.84 2.49
C GLY A 39 16.26 -1.68 2.74
N ASN A 40 15.01 -1.80 2.27
CA ASN A 40 14.07 -0.66 2.28
C ASN A 40 13.58 -0.21 3.67
N LYS A 41 13.70 -1.04 4.72
CA LYS A 41 13.20 -0.69 6.06
C LYS A 41 13.99 0.41 6.76
N TYR A 42 15.25 0.61 6.36
CA TYR A 42 16.13 1.64 6.92
C TYR A 42 16.11 2.96 6.13
N ASP A 43 15.35 3.00 5.04
CA ASP A 43 15.20 4.20 4.22
C ASP A 43 14.52 5.33 5.02
N LEU A 44 15.03 6.55 4.91
CA LEU A 44 14.49 7.69 5.67
C LEU A 44 13.13 8.17 5.14
N ASP A 45 12.88 8.00 3.84
CA ASP A 45 11.69 8.52 3.16
C ASP A 45 10.55 7.48 3.11
N ASP A 46 10.90 6.21 2.91
CA ASP A 46 9.93 5.11 2.73
C ASP A 46 10.05 3.99 3.80
N GLY A 47 11.06 4.04 4.69
CA GLY A 47 11.29 3.03 5.74
C GLY A 47 10.57 3.30 7.06
N ILE A 48 11.03 2.63 8.13
CA ILE A 48 10.51 2.81 9.49
C ILE A 48 10.72 4.25 10.01
N PRO A 49 11.86 4.92 9.76
CA PRO A 49 12.04 6.33 10.17
C PRO A 49 10.97 7.28 9.59
N ALA A 50 10.42 6.97 8.42
CA ALA A 50 9.34 7.76 7.82
C ALA A 50 8.08 7.78 8.70
N LEU A 51 7.84 6.72 9.49
CA LEU A 51 6.72 6.69 10.44
C LEU A 51 6.89 7.75 11.53
N ALA A 52 8.10 7.98 12.03
CA ALA A 52 8.36 9.01 13.04
C ALA A 52 7.94 10.40 12.53
N MET A 53 8.31 10.73 11.29
CA MET A 53 7.87 11.98 10.65
C MET A 53 6.34 12.06 10.49
N GLU A 54 5.67 10.94 10.20
CA GLU A 54 4.21 10.92 10.09
C GLU A 54 3.53 11.12 11.45
N PHE A 55 4.11 10.58 12.53
CA PHE A 55 3.64 10.81 13.91
C PHE A 55 3.84 12.26 14.34
N GLU A 56 5.02 12.85 14.12
CA GLU A 56 5.29 14.26 14.42
C GLU A 56 4.33 15.21 13.69
N ASN A 57 3.92 14.84 12.47
CA ASN A 57 2.98 15.61 11.66
C ASN A 57 1.49 15.30 11.96
N ASN A 58 1.17 14.57 13.04
CA ASN A 58 -0.19 14.21 13.43
C ASN A 58 -1.00 13.50 12.32
N LYS A 59 -0.35 12.72 11.45
CA LYS A 59 -1.04 11.98 10.38
C LYS A 59 -1.72 10.70 10.86
N TRP A 60 -1.48 10.31 12.11
CA TRP A 60 -1.97 9.09 12.72
C TRP A 60 -2.94 9.35 13.85
N ILE A 61 -4.01 8.56 13.87
CA ILE A 61 -4.93 8.49 15.00
C ILE A 61 -4.83 7.06 15.55
N ILE A 62 -4.28 6.92 16.75
CA ILE A 62 -4.11 5.63 17.41
C ILE A 62 -5.25 5.45 18.41
N PRO A 63 -6.00 4.33 18.37
CA PRO A 63 -7.05 4.08 19.35
C PRO A 63 -6.42 3.81 20.72
N TYR A 64 -6.88 4.47 21.78
CA TYR A 64 -6.38 4.28 23.16
C TYR A 64 -7.53 4.18 24.19
N GLY A 65 -8.62 3.52 23.80
CA GLY A 65 -9.87 3.50 24.57
C GLY A 65 -9.89 2.49 25.70
N ASP A 66 -9.81 1.20 25.37
CA ASP A 66 -9.97 0.07 26.28
C ASP A 66 -8.62 -0.48 26.80
N PRO A 67 -8.60 -1.21 27.94
CA PRO A 67 -7.36 -1.71 28.53
C PRO A 67 -6.52 -2.61 27.61
N ASN A 68 -7.16 -3.40 26.74
CA ASN A 68 -6.43 -4.28 25.83
C ASN A 68 -5.76 -3.48 24.71
N THR A 69 -6.48 -2.53 24.12
CA THR A 69 -5.91 -1.63 23.13
C THR A 69 -4.80 -0.77 23.72
N ARG A 70 -4.94 -0.26 24.95
CA ARG A 70 -3.88 0.49 25.62
C ARG A 70 -2.60 -0.32 25.75
N LYS A 71 -2.70 -1.57 26.22
CA LYS A 71 -1.56 -2.48 26.32
C LYS A 71 -0.86 -2.69 24.97
N LEU A 72 -1.61 -2.87 23.89
CA LEU A 72 -1.05 -3.03 22.55
C LEU A 72 -0.37 -1.75 22.05
N VAL A 73 -0.95 -0.59 22.34
CA VAL A 73 -0.37 0.70 21.98
C VAL A 73 0.89 0.99 22.80
N ASP A 74 0.91 0.65 24.09
CA ASP A 74 2.08 0.83 24.94
C ASP A 74 3.26 -0.03 24.41
N ILE A 75 3.00 -1.29 24.05
CA ILE A 75 3.99 -2.16 23.37
C ILE A 75 4.48 -1.52 22.06
N PHE A 76 3.55 -1.03 21.23
CA PHE A 76 3.90 -0.38 19.98
C PHE A 76 4.79 0.86 20.18
N ILE A 77 4.50 1.68 21.20
CA ILE A 77 5.30 2.87 21.55
C ILE A 77 6.69 2.47 22.05
N GLU A 78 6.79 1.46 22.91
CA GLU A 78 8.06 0.93 23.40
C GLU A 78 8.93 0.43 22.24
N GLU A 79 8.33 -0.30 21.30
CA GLU A 79 9.02 -0.81 20.11
C GLU A 79 9.53 0.32 19.21
N LEU A 80 8.70 1.35 18.97
CA LEU A 80 9.13 2.57 18.27
C LEU A 80 10.29 3.28 18.97
N ALA A 81 10.22 3.43 20.29
CA ALA A 81 11.25 4.11 21.08
C ALA A 81 12.58 3.33 21.14
N SER A 82 12.52 2.00 21.03
CA SER A 82 13.70 1.13 21.05
C SER A 82 14.39 0.96 19.68
N TYR A 83 13.70 1.30 18.58
CA TYR A 83 14.25 1.24 17.22
C TYR A 83 15.38 2.29 17.02
N PRO A 84 16.49 1.98 16.33
CA PRO A 84 16.81 0.76 15.58
C PRO A 84 17.60 -0.30 16.36
N ILE A 85 17.87 -0.08 17.64
CA ILE A 85 18.80 -0.89 18.45
C ILE A 85 18.09 -2.12 19.04
N GLY A 86 16.80 -2.01 19.34
CA GLY A 86 15.95 -3.11 19.82
C GLY A 86 15.59 -4.12 18.72
N SER A 87 15.13 -5.31 19.12
CA SER A 87 14.54 -6.28 18.20
C SER A 87 13.32 -5.64 17.52
N THR A 88 13.38 -5.46 16.21
CA THR A 88 12.21 -5.03 15.43
C THR A 88 11.15 -6.11 15.55
N SER A 89 10.05 -5.77 16.21
CA SER A 89 8.91 -6.65 16.47
C SER A 89 7.96 -6.75 15.28
N ASP A 90 7.07 -7.73 15.32
CA ASP A 90 6.05 -7.94 14.30
C ASP A 90 5.03 -6.78 14.22
N ILE A 91 4.74 -6.07 15.32
CA ILE A 91 3.74 -4.98 15.34
C ILE A 91 4.26 -3.75 14.59
N LEU A 92 5.52 -3.36 14.84
CA LEU A 92 6.16 -2.27 14.11
C LEU A 92 6.28 -2.58 12.62
N MET A 93 6.68 -3.81 12.27
CA MET A 93 6.76 -4.26 10.89
C MET A 93 5.39 -4.29 10.21
N ALA A 94 4.36 -4.81 10.88
CA ALA A 94 2.99 -4.82 10.35
C ALA A 94 2.48 -3.40 10.09
N THR A 95 2.78 -2.46 11.00
CA THR A 95 2.41 -1.05 10.85
C THR A 95 3.11 -0.41 9.65
N TRP A 96 4.41 -0.66 9.48
CA TRP A 96 5.17 -0.18 8.32
C TRP A 96 4.67 -0.81 7.00
N PHE A 97 4.29 -2.08 6.98
CA PHE A 97 3.69 -2.67 5.79
C PHE A 97 2.35 -2.06 5.43
N ALA A 98 1.52 -1.76 6.43
CA ALA A 98 0.24 -1.10 6.22
C ALA A 98 0.42 0.29 5.58
N THR A 99 1.42 1.08 6.02
CA THR A 99 1.70 2.38 5.39
C THR A 99 2.24 2.25 3.98
N CYS A 100 3.17 1.32 3.75
CA CYS A 100 3.70 1.09 2.41
C CYS A 100 2.59 0.68 1.43
N ALA A 101 1.69 -0.21 1.86
CA ALA A 101 0.53 -0.62 1.08
C ALA A 101 -0.40 0.57 0.79
N ALA A 102 -0.68 1.41 1.79
CA ALA A 102 -1.50 2.61 1.61
C ALA A 102 -0.87 3.60 0.61
N LYS A 103 0.44 3.87 0.74
CA LYS A 103 1.19 4.74 -0.19
C LYS A 103 1.20 4.19 -1.62
N GLU A 104 1.40 2.88 -1.79
CA GLU A 104 1.35 2.26 -3.12
C GLU A 104 -0.04 2.43 -3.75
N TYR A 105 -1.09 2.17 -2.97
CA TYR A 105 -2.47 2.31 -3.43
C TYR A 105 -2.80 3.76 -3.83
N GLU A 106 -2.39 4.76 -3.04
CA GLU A 106 -2.56 6.17 -3.39
C GLU A 106 -1.79 6.57 -4.66
N ARG A 107 -0.53 6.11 -4.80
CA ARG A 107 0.27 6.34 -6.02
C ARG A 107 -0.44 5.76 -7.25
N GLY A 108 -1.05 4.58 -7.12
CA GLY A 108 -1.90 3.98 -8.15
C GLY A 108 -3.09 4.85 -8.54
N ILE A 109 -3.85 5.35 -7.56
CA ILE A 109 -5.00 6.24 -7.81
C ILE A 109 -4.56 7.53 -8.52
N LYS A 110 -3.47 8.17 -8.08
CA LYS A 110 -2.95 9.41 -8.68
C LYS A 110 -2.57 9.21 -10.14
N LYS A 111 -1.94 8.08 -10.49
CA LYS A 111 -1.62 7.72 -11.88
C LYS A 111 -2.89 7.62 -12.73
N VAL A 112 -3.91 6.89 -12.27
CA VAL A 112 -5.18 6.72 -13.00
C VAL A 112 -5.88 8.05 -13.23
N LYS A 113 -5.93 8.93 -12.22
CA LYS A 113 -6.53 10.27 -12.35
C LYS A 113 -5.79 11.11 -13.40
N LYS A 114 -4.45 11.15 -13.35
CA LYS A 114 -3.63 11.87 -14.32
C LYS A 114 -3.84 11.35 -15.75
N THR A 115 -3.90 10.03 -15.93
CA THR A 115 -4.18 9.43 -17.25
C THR A 115 -5.56 9.84 -17.77
N LYS A 116 -6.61 9.78 -16.93
CA LYS A 116 -7.95 10.23 -17.33
C LYS A 116 -8.00 11.70 -17.72
N GLU A 117 -7.30 12.56 -17.00
CA GLU A 117 -7.21 14.00 -17.30
C GLU A 117 -6.50 14.28 -18.63
N VAL A 118 -5.40 13.57 -18.89
CA VAL A 118 -4.68 13.66 -20.19
C VAL A 118 -5.59 13.18 -21.32
N LEU A 119 -6.28 12.05 -21.14
CA LEU A 119 -7.21 11.53 -22.14
C LEU A 119 -8.38 12.49 -22.39
N SER A 120 -8.96 13.10 -21.35
CA SER A 120 -10.03 14.08 -21.54
C SER A 120 -9.56 15.32 -22.30
N LYS A 121 -8.32 15.78 -22.05
CA LYS A 121 -7.71 16.92 -22.76
C LYS A 121 -7.45 16.60 -24.24
N ILE A 122 -7.02 15.38 -24.54
CA ILE A 122 -6.85 14.91 -25.93
C ILE A 122 -8.21 14.85 -26.65
N VAL A 123 -9.24 14.35 -25.97
CA VAL A 123 -10.61 14.26 -26.52
C VAL A 123 -11.25 15.65 -26.70
N SER A 124 -11.00 16.61 -25.80
CA SER A 124 -11.57 17.96 -25.88
C SER A 124 -10.79 18.92 -26.77
N GLY A 125 -9.49 18.69 -26.99
CA GLY A 125 -8.60 19.56 -27.76
C GLY A 125 -8.37 19.13 -29.21
N GLY A 126 -8.86 17.96 -29.62
CA GLY A 126 -8.66 17.42 -30.97
C GLY A 126 -9.94 17.45 -31.79
N SER A 127 -10.01 18.35 -32.77
CA SER A 127 -10.93 18.20 -33.91
C SER A 127 -10.80 16.79 -34.50
N ASN A 128 -11.89 16.03 -34.38
CA ASN A 128 -12.23 14.86 -35.19
C ASN A 128 -11.13 13.78 -35.34
N LYS A 129 -10.88 12.98 -34.30
CA LYS A 129 -10.28 11.65 -34.48
C LYS A 129 -11.03 10.61 -33.66
N LEU A 130 -11.64 9.67 -34.38
CA LEU A 130 -12.34 8.51 -33.84
C LEU A 130 -11.44 7.74 -32.88
N ASN A 131 -11.99 7.35 -31.73
CA ASN A 131 -11.37 6.40 -30.80
C ASN A 131 -11.03 5.10 -31.54
N VAL A 132 -9.92 4.43 -31.22
CA VAL A 132 -9.52 3.11 -31.77
C VAL A 132 -10.68 2.10 -31.76
N TYR A 133 -11.49 2.05 -30.69
CA TYR A 133 -12.72 1.25 -30.63
C TYR A 133 -13.73 1.64 -31.70
N GLN A 134 -13.90 2.93 -31.96
CA GLN A 134 -14.79 3.43 -33.02
C GLN A 134 -14.18 3.18 -34.42
N MET A 135 -12.86 3.23 -34.58
CA MET A 135 -12.17 2.92 -35.84
C MET A 135 -12.28 1.43 -36.22
N VAL A 136 -12.22 0.53 -35.24
CA VAL A 136 -12.44 -0.91 -35.44
C VAL A 136 -13.92 -1.19 -35.78
N GLN A 137 -14.86 -0.55 -35.07
CA GLN A 137 -16.30 -0.68 -35.37
C GLN A 137 -16.69 -0.12 -36.75
N GLN A 138 -15.96 0.89 -37.24
CA GLN A 138 -16.15 1.47 -38.57
C GLN A 138 -15.31 0.78 -39.67
N GLY A 139 -14.62 -0.33 -39.36
CA GLY A 139 -13.86 -1.11 -40.34
C GLY A 139 -12.65 -0.40 -40.95
N MET A 140 -12.17 0.68 -40.32
CA MET A 140 -11.05 1.49 -40.81
C MET A 140 -9.68 0.89 -40.50
N LEU A 141 -9.61 -0.07 -39.57
CA LEU A 141 -8.44 -0.88 -39.26
C LEU A 141 -8.87 -2.35 -39.18
N LYS A 142 -8.19 -3.22 -39.93
CA LYS A 142 -8.33 -4.68 -39.87
C LYS A 142 -7.46 -5.26 -38.78
#